data_AF-C4YWZ0-F1
#
_entry.id   AF-C4YWZ0-F1
#
_cell.length_a   1.000
_cell.length_b   1.000
_cell.length_c   1.000
_cell.angle_alpha   90.00
_cell.angle_beta   90.00
_cell.angle_gamma   90.00
#
_symmetry.space_group_name_H-M   'P 1'
#
loop_
_entity.id
_entity.type
_entity.pdbx_description
1 polymer ?
#
loop_
_entity_poly.entity_id
_entity_poly.type
_entity_poly.pdbx_seq_one_letter_code
_entity_poly.pdbx_strand_id
1 'polypeptide(L)' 'MYIIKIFIALAMITGIIFLCLFYSSLTSSKIKIGAKTSNMDDSPKIKFTLIDQEGKKFDSTHLQGHLSLIYFGTT' A
#
# COMPACT_ATOMS: atom_id res chain seq x y z
N MET A 1 -24.00 16.48 36.20
CA MET A 1 -24.69 15.41 35.43
C MET A 1 -24.59 15.59 33.91
N TYR A 2 -24.70 16.81 33.37
CA TYR A 2 -24.61 17.05 31.91
C TYR A 2 -23.19 16.91 31.34
N ILE A 3 -22.19 17.44 32.05
CA ILE A 3 -20.78 17.39 31.64
C ILE A 3 -20.29 15.94 31.49
N ILE A 4 -20.64 15.07 32.44
CA ILE A 4 -20.30 13.64 32.39
C ILE A 4 -20.94 12.96 31.16
N LYS A 5 -22.19 13.31 30.82
CA LYS A 5 -22.85 12.79 29.61
C LYS A 5 -22.14 13.24 28.32
N ILE A 6 -21.61 14.47 28.29
CA ILE A 6 -20.82 14.98 27.16
C ILE A 6 -19.54 14.16 26.99
N PHE A 7 -18.80 13.90 28.07
CA PHE A 7 -17.60 13.06 28.00
C PHE A 7 -17.88 11.64 27.54
N ILE A 8 -18.97 11.04 28.00
CA ILE A 8 -19.40 9.71 27.55
C ILE A 8 -19.74 9.72 26.06
N ALA A 9 -20.44 10.73 25.57
CA ALA A 9 -20.77 10.86 24.15
C ALA A 9 -19.51 11.01 23.28
N LEU A 10 -18.56 11.85 23.69
CA LEU A 10 -17.26 12.01 23.01
C LEU A 10 -16.45 10.71 22.98
N ALA A 11 -16.41 9.97 24.09
CA ALA A 11 -15.72 8.69 24.17
C ALA A 11 -16.34 7.65 23.23
N MET A 12 -17.68 7.59 23.14
CA MET A 12 -18.36 6.68 22.22
C MET A 12 -18.10 7.05 20.75
N ILE A 13 -18.16 8.33 20.38
CA ILE A 13 -17.88 8.77 19.00
C ILE A 13 -16.44 8.43 18.62
N THR A 14 -15.49 8.73 19.50
CA THR A 14 -14.07 8.45 19.27
C THR A 14 -13.83 6.94 19.15
N GLY A 15 -14.47 6.14 20.00
CA GLY A 15 -14.40 4.68 19.96
C GLY A 15 -14.96 4.11 18.65
N ILE A 16 -16.09 4.63 18.15
CA ILE A 16 -16.68 4.21 16.88
C ILE A 16 -15.75 4.58 15.71
N ILE A 17 -15.21 5.79 15.69
CA ILE A 17 -14.27 6.23 14.64
C ILE A 17 -13.02 5.34 14.64
N PHE A 18 -12.43 5.10 15.82
CA PHE A 18 -11.28 4.22 15.96
C PHE A 18 -11.59 2.80 15.47
N LEU A 19 -12.75 2.25 15.86
CA LEU A 19 -13.18 0.93 15.43
C LEU A 19 -13.36 0.86 13.91
N CYS A 20 -14.00 1.87 13.31
CA CYS A 20 -14.18 1.96 11.86
C CYS A 20 -12.84 2.04 11.12
N LEU A 21 -11.89 2.84 11.62
CA LEU A 21 -10.55 2.95 11.04
C LEU A 21 -9.75 1.66 11.21
N PHE A 22 -9.83 1.03 12.38
CA PHE A 22 -9.18 -0.24 12.68
C PHE A 22 -9.71 -1.36 11.79
N TYR A 23 -11.04 -1.48 11.66
CA TYR A 23 -11.64 -2.44 10.72
C TYR A 23 -11.33 -2.10 9.27
N SER A 24 -11.32 -0.83 8.87
CA SER A 24 -10.94 -0.44 7.50
C SER A 24 -9.47 -0.74 7.20
N SER A 25 -8.60 -0.71 8.22
CA SER A 25 -7.19 -1.11 8.11
C SER A 25 -7.03 -2.63 8.03
N LEU A 26 -7.79 -3.39 8.84
CA LEU A 26 -7.82 -4.87 8.77
C LEU A 26 -8.49 -5.40 7.50
N THR A 27 -9.45 -4.66 6.97
CA THR A 27 -10.03 -4.90 5.66
C THR A 27 -8.95 -4.50 4.67
N SER A 28 -8.02 -5.43 4.38
CA SER A 28 -7.00 -5.28 3.35
C SER A 28 -7.67 -4.61 2.17
N SER A 29 -7.42 -3.32 2.00
CA SER A 29 -8.11 -2.56 0.99
C SER A 29 -7.64 -3.21 -0.29
N LYS A 30 -8.52 -3.98 -0.93
CA LYS A 30 -8.43 -4.27 -2.35
C LYS A 30 -8.65 -2.94 -3.06
N ILE A 31 -7.74 -1.99 -2.83
CA ILE A 31 -7.48 -0.89 -3.73
C ILE A 31 -7.14 -1.63 -5.03
N LYS A 32 -8.16 -1.77 -5.87
CA LYS A 32 -8.01 -2.13 -7.27
C LYS A 32 -7.38 -0.91 -7.96
N ILE A 33 -6.13 -0.59 -7.59
CA ILE A 33 -5.20 -0.08 -8.59
C ILE A 33 -5.23 -1.14 -9.68
N GLY A 34 -5.40 -0.75 -10.94
CA GLY A 34 -5.50 -1.64 -12.09
C GLY A 34 -4.24 -2.46 -12.38
N ALA A 35 -3.52 -2.92 -11.37
CA ALA A 35 -2.59 -4.02 -11.48
C ALA A 35 -3.43 -5.29 -11.62
N LYS A 36 -3.38 -5.90 -12.81
CA LYS A 36 -3.76 -7.30 -12.97
C LYS A 36 -2.95 -8.09 -11.94
N THR A 37 -3.57 -8.52 -10.85
CA THR A 37 -3.00 -9.54 -9.98
C THR A 37 -3.11 -10.86 -10.73
N SER A 38 -2.21 -11.06 -11.70
CA SER A 38 -1.88 -12.40 -12.16
C SER A 38 -1.47 -13.21 -10.94
N ASN A 39 -1.94 -14.45 -10.81
CA ASN A 39 -1.35 -15.43 -9.92
C ASN A 39 0.18 -15.29 -9.96
N MET A 40 0.83 -15.15 -8.79
CA MET A 40 2.28 -14.95 -8.72
C MET A 40 3.07 -16.06 -9.40
N ASP A 41 2.49 -17.26 -9.56
CA ASP A 41 3.10 -18.38 -10.26
C ASP A 41 3.00 -18.31 -11.79
N ASP A 42 2.02 -17.59 -12.34
CA ASP A 42 1.78 -17.51 -13.79
C ASP A 42 2.30 -16.20 -14.42
N SER A 43 2.78 -15.26 -13.61
CA SER A 43 3.28 -13.98 -14.11
C SER A 43 4.70 -14.15 -14.63
N PRO A 44 4.99 -13.75 -15.89
CA PRO A 44 6.35 -13.84 -16.42
C PRO A 44 7.28 -13.02 -15.51
N LYS A 45 8.27 -13.69 -14.89
CA LYS A 45 9.33 -13.02 -14.13
C LYS A 45 9.98 -12.00 -15.06
N ILE A 46 9.71 -10.72 -14.82
CA ILE A 46 10.20 -9.62 -15.65
C ILE A 46 11.72 -9.55 -15.46
N LYS A 47 12.47 -10.07 -16.43
CA LYS A 47 13.92 -9.91 -16.51
C LYS A 47 14.23 -8.66 -17.32
N PHE A 48 14.99 -7.75 -16.76
CA PHE A 48 15.45 -6.55 -17.45
C PHE A 48 16.90 -6.24 -17.09
N THR A 49 17.56 -5.48 -17.95
CA THR A 49 18.87 -4.87 -17.69
C THR A 49 18.83 -3.46 -18.27
N LEU A 50 19.01 -2.49 -17.40
CA LEU A 50 18.98 -1.06 -17.66
C LEU A 50 20.31 -0.44 -17.19
N ILE A 51 20.48 0.83 -17.51
CA ILE A 51 21.56 1.67 -17.00
C ILE A 51 20.90 2.76 -16.15
N ASP A 52 21.40 2.96 -14.93
CA ASP A 52 20.90 3.99 -14.04
C ASP A 52 21.39 5.39 -14.44
N GLN A 53 20.99 6.39 -13.66
CA GLN A 53 21.36 7.79 -13.89
C GLN A 53 22.87 8.06 -13.72
N GLU A 54 23.59 7.18 -13.03
CA GLU A 54 25.04 7.27 -12.79
C GLU A 54 25.84 6.44 -13.82
N GLY A 55 25.18 5.80 -14.78
CA GLY A 55 25.83 4.95 -15.77
C GLY A 55 26.11 3.52 -15.28
N LYS A 56 25.61 3.14 -14.09
CA LYS A 56 25.80 1.79 -13.55
C LYS A 56 24.73 0.84 -14.10
N LYS A 57 25.10 -0.44 -14.19
CA LYS A 57 24.17 -1.50 -14.58
C LYS A 57 23.12 -1.71 -13.49
N PHE A 58 21.85 -1.69 -13.87
CA PHE A 58 20.71 -1.95 -13.00
C PHE A 58 19.84 -3.06 -13.60
N ASP A 59 19.63 -4.15 -12.88
CA ASP A 59 18.86 -5.30 -13.39
C ASP A 59 17.81 -5.78 -12.38
N SER A 60 16.94 -6.70 -12.81
CA SER A 60 15.85 -7.22 -11.99
C SER A 60 16.31 -7.88 -10.68
N THR A 61 17.57 -8.31 -10.55
CA THR A 61 18.08 -8.91 -9.31
C THR A 61 18.22 -7.87 -8.19
N HIS A 62 18.39 -6.60 -8.53
CA HIS A 62 18.52 -5.50 -7.57
C HIS A 62 17.21 -5.20 -6.83
N LEU A 63 16.07 -5.66 -7.36
CA LEU A 63 14.75 -5.49 -6.74
C LEU A 63 14.30 -6.72 -5.92
N GLN A 64 15.09 -7.81 -5.92
CA GLN A 64 14.71 -9.04 -5.25
C GLN A 64 14.64 -8.86 -3.73
N GLY A 65 13.53 -9.26 -3.13
CA GLY A 65 13.30 -9.10 -1.68
C GLY A 65 12.80 -7.71 -1.26
N HIS A 66 12.59 -6.80 -2.21
CA HIS A 66 12.12 -5.44 -1.95
C HIS A 66 10.74 -5.19 -2.58
N LEU A 67 9.84 -4.53 -1.83
CA LEU A 67 8.63 -3.97 -2.41
C LEU A 67 9.00 -2.67 -3.13
N SER A 68 8.88 -2.67 -4.46
CA SER A 68 9.36 -1.60 -5.33
C SER A 68 8.23 -1.06 -6.21
N LEU A 69 8.13 0.27 -6.33
CA LEU A 69 7.19 0.94 -7.23
C LEU A 69 7.96 1.52 -8.42
N ILE A 70 7.53 1.20 -9.64
CA ILE A 70 8.16 1.65 -10.89
C ILE A 70 7.16 2.51 -11.66
N TYR A 71 7.60 3.71 -12.07
CA TYR A 71 6.83 4.63 -12.91
C TYR A 71 7.54 4.81 -14.25
N PHE A 72 6.79 4.64 -15.35
CA PHE A 72 7.26 4.88 -16.71
C PHE A 72 6.71 6.21 -17.21
N GLY A 73 7.59 7.13 -17.60
CA GLY A 73 7.22 8.46 -18.09
C GLY A 73 8.28 9.02 -19.02
N THR A 74 7.97 10.17 -19.62
CA THR A 74 8.89 10.99 -20.42
C THR A 74 8.90 12.40 -19.84
N THR A 75 9.97 13.15 -20.08
CA THR A 75 10.13 14.54 -19.65
C THR A 75 9.23 15.48 -20.43
#